data_AF-A0A953MZG6-F1
#
_entry.id   AF-A0A953MZG6-F1
#
_cell.length_a   1.000
_cell.length_b   1.000
_cell.length_c   1.000
_cell.angle_alpha   90.00
_cell.angle_beta   90.00
_cell.angle_gamma   90.00
#
_symmetry.space_group_name_H-M   'P 1'
#
loop_
_entity.id
_entity.type
_entity.pdbx_description
1 polymer ?
#
loop_
_entity_poly.entity_id
_entity_poly.type
_entity_poly.pdbx_seq_one_letter_code
_entity_poly.pdbx_strand_id
1 'polypeptide(L)' 'MGTIVAEDADTDSVLWTQAIYTVAFEPGLERDVQDVYIDSLRAENGLLLIRNEDGAWFSLDPGTREVVER' A
#
# COMPACT_ATOMS: atom_id res chain seq x y z
N MET A 1 6.98 -5.36 0.93
CA MET A 1 6.52 -3.98 1.22
C MET A 1 5.29 -3.73 0.37
N GLY A 2 4.29 -3.05 0.90
CA GLY A 2 3.11 -2.64 0.13
C GLY A 2 3.31 -1.23 -0.42
N THR A 3 3.07 -1.04 -1.71
CA THR A 3 3.20 0.26 -2.39
C THR A 3 1.96 0.51 -3.26
N ILE A 4 1.46 1.74 -3.23
CA ILE A 4 0.41 2.22 -4.13
C ILE A 4 1.01 3.23 -5.10
N VAL A 5 0.62 3.11 -6.37
CA VAL A 5 0.97 4.04 -7.43
C VAL A 5 -0.32 4.71 -7.88
N ALA A 6 -0.28 6.03 -8.03
CA ALA A 6 -1.31 6.76 -8.75
C ALA A 6 -0.79 7.12 -10.13
N GLU A 7 -1.60 6.84 -11.14
CA GLU A 7 -1.33 7.12 -12.54
C GLU A 7 -2.43 8.03 -13.09
N ASP A 8 -2.02 8.90 -14.00
CA ASP A 8 -2.93 9.66 -14.84
C ASP A 8 -3.60 8.70 -15.83
N ALA A 9 -4.92 8.62 -15.82
CA ALA A 9 -5.67 7.61 -16.55
C ALA A 9 -5.64 7.79 -18.08
N ASP A 10 -5.28 8.97 -18.57
CA ASP A 10 -5.24 9.28 -20.01
C ASP A 10 -3.85 9.05 -20.60
N THR A 11 -2.80 9.25 -19.80
CA THR A 11 -1.40 9.24 -20.25
C THR A 11 -0.55 8.12 -19.67
N ASP A 12 -1.10 7.33 -18.74
CA ASP A 12 -0.38 6.32 -17.93
C ASP A 12 0.83 6.91 -17.17
N SER A 13 0.86 8.23 -16.98
CA SER A 13 1.96 8.89 -16.29
C SER A 13 1.82 8.72 -14.79
N VAL A 14 2.87 8.25 -14.13
CA VAL A 14 2.91 8.16 -12.66
C VAL A 14 2.82 9.56 -12.04
N LEU A 15 1.75 9.80 -11.30
CA LEU A 15 1.52 11.01 -10.52
C LEU A 15 2.31 10.97 -9.21
N TRP A 16 2.27 9.84 -8.52
CA TRP A 16 3.05 9.58 -7.32
C TRP A 16 3.12 8.09 -6.98
N THR A 17 4.08 7.76 -6.11
CA THR A 17 4.25 6.44 -5.52
C THR A 17 4.34 6.60 -4.01
N GLN A 18 3.57 5.80 -3.26
CA GLN A 18 3.52 5.86 -1.80
C GLN A 18 3.70 4.47 -1.18
N ALA A 19 4.67 4.34 -0.30
CA ALA A 19 4.82 3.14 0.54
C ALA A 19 3.74 3.16 1.63
N ILE A 20 3.02 2.04 1.78
CA ILE A 20 1.96 1.87 2.77
C ILE A 20 2.50 1.19 4.03
N TYR A 21 3.29 0.13 3.85
CA TYR A 21 3.94 -0.58 4.94
C TYR A 21 5.24 -1.24 4.46
N THR A 22 6.15 -1.45 5.40
CA THR A 22 7.34 -2.27 5.21
C THR A 22 7.10 -3.69 5.73
N VAL A 23 7.79 -4.66 5.14
CA VAL A 23 7.81 -6.04 5.64
C VAL A 23 9.19 -6.24 6.25
N ALA A 24 9.22 -6.64 7.52
CA ALA A 24 10.46 -6.98 8.20
C ALA A 24 10.83 -8.43 7.82
N PHE A 25 11.99 -8.61 7.20
CA PHE A 25 12.47 -9.92 6.79
C PHE A 25 13.41 -10.50 7.85
N GLU A 26 13.22 -11.78 8.18
CA GLU A 26 14.14 -12.57 8.97
C GLU A 26 15.32 -13.04 8.11
N PRO A 27 16.57 -12.66 8.45
CA PRO A 27 17.74 -13.12 7.73
C PRO A 27 17.90 -14.64 7.90
N GLY A 28 17.89 -15.37 6.79
CA GLY A 28 18.07 -16.83 6.76
C GLY A 28 16.82 -17.62 6.36
N LEU A 29 15.67 -16.97 6.24
CA LEU A 29 14.48 -17.55 5.61
C LEU A 29 14.40 -17.13 4.13
N GLU A 30 13.73 -17.96 3.32
CA GLU A 30 13.43 -17.60 1.93
C GLU A 30 12.55 -16.34 1.90
N ARG A 31 12.76 -15.49 0.89
CA ARG A 31 12.16 -14.16 0.87
C ARG A 31 10.67 -14.19 0.50
N ASP A 32 10.32 -15.03 -0.46
CA ASP A 32 8.97 -15.18 -1.01
C ASP A 32 7.97 -15.74 0.00
N VAL A 33 8.41 -16.60 0.93
CA VAL A 33 7.55 -17.09 2.02
C VAL A 33 7.26 -16.04 3.10
N GLN A 34 7.93 -14.89 3.05
CA GLN A 34 7.78 -13.79 4.00
C GLN A 34 7.10 -12.57 3.39
N ASP A 35 6.81 -12.59 2.08
CA ASP A 35 6.13 -11.46 1.45
C ASP A 35 4.72 -11.31 2.04
N VAL A 36 4.31 -10.04 2.18
CA VAL A 36 2.97 -9.66 2.60
C VAL A 36 2.40 -8.75 1.53
N TYR A 37 1.28 -9.15 0.95
CA TYR A 37 0.63 -8.49 -0.18
C TYR A 37 -0.59 -7.66 0.25
N ILE A 38 -0.86 -6.61 -0.53
CA ILE A 38 -2.12 -5.87 -0.44
C ILE A 38 -3.21 -6.74 -1.06
N ASP A 39 -4.28 -7.02 -0.30
CA ASP A 39 -5.38 -7.88 -0.73
C ASP A 39 -6.72 -7.12 -0.88
N SER A 40 -6.77 -5.86 -0.44
CA SER A 40 -7.94 -4.99 -0.55
C SER A 40 -7.55 -3.53 -0.73
N LEU A 41 -8.25 -2.84 -1.62
CA LEU A 41 -8.12 -1.41 -1.87
C LEU A 41 -9.52 -0.82 -2.12
N ARG A 42 -9.92 0.20 -1.36
CA ARG A 42 -11.22 0.86 -1.51
C ARG A 42 -11.13 2.34 -1.26
N ALA A 43 -11.73 3.15 -2.15
CA ALA A 43 -11.94 4.57 -1.90
C ALA A 43 -13.18 4.79 -1.03
N GLU A 44 -13.03 5.55 0.07
CA GLU A 44 -14.13 5.92 0.96
C GLU A 44 -13.83 7.26 1.64
N ASN A 45 -14.79 8.19 1.64
CA ASN A 45 -14.68 9.49 2.32
C ASN A 45 -13.41 10.30 1.99
N GLY A 46 -12.95 10.24 0.74
CA GLY A 46 -11.74 10.94 0.28
C GLY A 46 -10.41 10.27 0.64
N LEU A 47 -10.46 9.11 1.29
CA LEU A 47 -9.30 8.29 1.62
C LEU A 47 -9.28 6.99 0.81
N LEU A 48 -8.10 6.38 0.70
CA LEU A 48 -7.94 4.99 0.29
C LEU A 48 -7.78 4.12 1.53
N LEU A 49 -8.72 3.21 1.74
CA LEU A 49 -8.63 2.15 2.74
C LEU A 49 -7.95 0.94 2.11
N ILE A 50 -6.88 0.49 2.73
CA ILE A 50 -6.00 -0.58 2.23
C ILE A 50 -5.92 -1.66 3.29
N ARG A 51 -6.00 -2.93 2.87
CA ARG A 51 -5.73 -4.08 3.73
C ARG A 51 -4.64 -4.94 3.11
N ASN A 52 -3.81 -5.52 3.97
CA ASN A 52 -2.90 -6.59 3.58
C ASN A 52 -3.47 -7.97 3.92
N GLU A 53 -2.86 -9.03 3.39
CA GLU A 53 -3.33 -10.41 3.62
C GLU A 53 -3.20 -10.88 5.08
N ASP A 54 -2.37 -10.21 5.89
CA ASP A 54 -2.29 -10.41 7.35
C ASP A 54 -3.46 -9.76 8.11
N GLY A 55 -4.32 -8.99 7.42
CA GLY A 55 -5.49 -8.34 7.99
C GLY A 55 -5.23 -6.96 8.60
N ALA A 56 -4.02 -6.42 8.50
CA ALA A 56 -3.71 -5.06 8.92
C ALA A 56 -4.36 -4.03 7.99
N TRP A 57 -4.87 -2.94 8.58
CA TRP A 57 -5.57 -1.89 7.85
C TRP A 57 -4.80 -0.57 7.87
N PHE A 58 -4.81 0.09 6.71
CA PHE A 58 -4.17 1.39 6.51
C PHE A 58 -5.15 2.33 5.84
N SER A 59 -4.99 3.62 6.10
CA SER A 59 -5.61 4.67 5.30
C SER A 59 -4.56 5.58 4.69
N LEU A 60 -4.73 5.91 3.42
CA LEU A 60 -3.93 6.87 2.68
C LEU A 60 -4.79 8.06 2.25
N ASP A 61 -4.33 9.28 2.53
CA ASP A 61 -4.84 10.50 1.91
C ASP A 61 -4.13 10.73 0.55
N PRO A 62 -4.83 10.67 -0.60
CA PRO A 62 -4.20 10.83 -1.91
C PRO A 62 -3.64 12.24 -2.20
N GLY A 63 -4.13 13.26 -1.49
CA GLY A 63 -3.71 14.65 -1.67
C GLY A 63 -2.45 14.99 -0.89
N THR A 64 -2.35 14.53 0.36
CA THR A 64 -1.18 14.77 1.22
C THR A 64 -0.13 13.67 1.11
N ARG A 65 -0.56 12.45 0.75
CA ARG A 65 0.20 11.19 0.80
C ARG A 65 0.48 10.70 2.23
N GLU A 66 -0.26 11.20 3.21
CA GLU A 66 -0.19 10.72 4.59
C GLU A 66 -0.76 9.31 4.69
N VAL A 67 -0.04 8.43 5.38
CA VAL A 67 -0.44 7.05 5.65
C VAL A 67 -0.61 6.87 7.16
N VAL A 68 -1.73 6.29 7.56
CA VAL A 68 -2.04 5.97 8.96
C VAL A 68 -2.44 4.50 9.06
N GLU A 69 -1.74 3.76 9.91
CA GLU A 69 -2.14 2.41 10.34
C GLU A 69 -3.32 2.53 11.33
N ARG A 70 -4.33 1.66 11.18
CA ARG A 70 -5.61 1.73 11.88
C ARG A 70 -5.74 0.72 13.01
#